data_AF-A0A094NB77-F1
#
_entry.id   AF-A0A094NB77-F1
#
_cell.length_a   1.000
_cell.length_b   1.000
_cell.length_c   1.000
_cell.angle_alpha   90.00
_cell.angle_beta   90.00
_cell.angle_gamma   90.00
#
_symmetry.space_group_name_H-M   'P 1'
#
loop_
_entity.id
_entity.type
_entity.pdbx_description
1 polymer ?
#
loop_
_entity_poly.entity_id
_entity_poly.type
_entity_poly.pdbx_seq_one_letter_code
_entity_poly.pdbx_strand_id
1 'polypeptide(L)'
;SAGQYFTTLHTSLCDLIACSVSRSSPELLREILEPQKPTKGKEIWLAFQDVATLLTNLLSQLETFMFARKCPFPHVVRAGAVFIPIHVVKEKLFPKLPGASIDQVLQEHKVELRPTTLSEERHLRDLELKSCTSRMLKLLALKQLPDIYPFFYWHDSIRQQLG
;
A
#
# COMPACT_ATOMS: atom_id res chain seq x y z
N SER A 1 -0.66 -17.94 9.62
CA SER A 1 0.18 -18.02 8.40
C SER A 1 0.91 -16.69 8.20
N ALA A 2 1.94 -16.63 7.34
CA ALA A 2 2.70 -15.39 7.11
C ALA A 2 1.82 -14.25 6.56
N GLY A 3 0.78 -14.58 5.76
CA GLY A 3 -0.21 -13.60 5.31
C GLY A 3 -1.04 -13.00 6.45
N GLN A 4 -1.46 -13.82 7.44
CA GLN A 4 -2.20 -13.31 8.60
C GLN A 4 -1.33 -12.36 9.44
N TYR A 5 -0.06 -12.72 9.67
CA TYR A 5 0.87 -11.85 10.40
C TYR A 5 1.07 -10.51 9.70
N PHE A 6 1.24 -10.53 8.37
CA PHE A 6 1.29 -9.30 7.57
C PHE A 6 0.01 -8.46 7.74
N THR A 7 -1.18 -9.07 7.64
CA THR A 7 -2.44 -8.36 7.82
C THR A 7 -2.55 -7.75 9.21
N THR A 8 -2.12 -8.44 10.27
CA THR A 8 -2.10 -7.89 11.63
C THR A 8 -1.20 -6.67 11.73
N LEU A 9 0.06 -6.76 11.26
CA LEU A 9 0.98 -5.62 11.26
C LEU A 9 0.42 -4.44 10.48
N HIS A 10 -0.16 -4.72 9.31
CA HIS A 10 -0.81 -3.73 8.48
C HIS A 10 -1.93 -3.03 9.25
N THR A 11 -2.91 -3.76 9.78
CA THR A 11 -4.03 -3.17 10.51
C THR A 11 -3.56 -2.36 11.72
N SER A 12 -2.61 -2.86 12.51
CA SER A 12 -2.04 -2.12 13.64
C SER A 12 -1.38 -0.81 13.20
N LEU A 13 -0.63 -0.80 12.10
CA LEU A 13 -0.04 0.41 11.55
C LEU A 13 -1.11 1.41 11.12
N CYS A 14 -2.19 0.94 10.47
CA CYS A 14 -3.30 1.80 10.04
C CYS A 14 -3.98 2.48 11.23
N ASP A 15 -4.30 1.70 12.25
CA ASP A 15 -5.00 2.19 13.45
C ASP A 15 -4.11 3.18 14.21
N LEU A 16 -2.80 2.92 14.29
CA LEU A 16 -1.84 3.82 14.93
C LEU A 16 -1.70 5.14 14.17
N ILE A 17 -1.62 5.12 12.83
CA ILE A 17 -1.58 6.33 12.01
C ILE A 17 -2.87 7.14 12.19
N ALA A 18 -4.05 6.50 12.11
CA ALA A 18 -5.33 7.17 12.31
C ALA A 18 -5.44 7.80 13.71
N CYS A 19 -4.99 7.10 14.75
CA CYS A 19 -4.94 7.64 16.12
C CYS A 19 -3.98 8.82 16.24
N SER A 20 -2.81 8.76 15.59
CA SER A 20 -1.81 9.82 15.62
C SER A 20 -2.31 11.08 14.91
N VAL A 21 -2.94 10.91 13.74
CA VAL A 21 -3.53 12.00 12.96
C VAL A 21 -4.68 12.68 13.71
N SER A 22 -5.61 11.91 14.31
CA SER A 22 -6.75 12.48 15.04
C SER A 22 -6.34 13.27 16.29
N ARG A 23 -5.17 12.98 16.87
CA ARG A 23 -4.60 13.69 18.03
C ARG A 23 -3.66 14.85 17.64
N SER A 24 -3.31 14.96 16.36
CA SER A 24 -2.42 16.00 15.86
C SER A 24 -3.17 17.30 15.61
N SER A 25 -2.50 18.44 15.78
CA SER A 25 -3.09 19.73 15.44
C SER A 25 -3.16 19.93 13.92
N PRO A 26 -4.12 20.72 13.40
CA PRO A 26 -4.22 21.02 11.97
C PRO A 26 -2.94 21.65 11.39
N GLU A 27 -2.22 22.44 12.19
CA GLU A 27 -0.96 23.09 11.80
C GLU A 27 0.13 22.05 11.56
N LEU A 28 0.27 21.10 12.48
CA LEU A 28 1.19 19.98 12.35
C LEU A 28 0.84 19.19 11.08
N LEU A 29 -0.44 18.84 10.90
CA LEU A 29 -0.88 18.07 9.73
C LEU A 29 -0.63 18.78 8.39
N ARG A 30 -0.78 20.11 8.35
CA ARG A 30 -0.44 20.92 7.17
C ARG A 30 1.05 20.95 6.90
N GLU A 31 1.87 21.10 7.92
CA GLU A 31 3.34 21.06 7.81
C GLU A 31 3.81 19.73 7.20
N ILE A 32 3.17 18.62 7.58
CA ILE A 32 3.56 17.32 7.07
C ILE A 32 3.07 17.08 5.62
N LEU A 33 2.01 17.78 5.17
CA LEU A 33 1.55 17.76 3.78
C LEU A 33 2.24 18.79 2.86
N GLU A 34 3.11 19.66 3.38
CA GLU A 34 3.71 20.73 2.58
C GLU A 34 4.48 20.18 1.37
N PRO A 35 4.04 20.47 0.12
CA PRO A 35 4.64 19.92 -1.09
C PRO A 35 6.11 20.31 -1.27
N GLN A 36 6.51 21.43 -0.67
CA GLN A 36 7.86 21.99 -0.80
C GLN A 36 8.90 21.27 0.08
N LYS A 37 8.48 20.44 1.05
CA LYS A 37 9.40 19.68 1.92
C LYS A 37 8.88 18.27 2.26
N PRO A 38 8.73 17.37 1.25
CA PRO A 38 8.23 16.01 1.49
C PRO A 38 9.09 15.21 2.47
N THR A 39 10.39 15.50 2.52
CA THR A 39 11.35 14.88 3.45
C THR A 39 11.09 15.26 4.90
N LYS A 40 10.81 16.55 5.17
CA LYS A 40 10.47 17.02 6.52
C LYS A 40 9.17 16.41 7.00
N GLY A 41 8.19 16.32 6.11
CA GLY A 41 6.94 15.63 6.43
C GLY A 41 7.19 14.16 6.81
N LYS A 42 8.02 13.47 6.01
CA LYS A 42 8.40 12.09 6.29
C LYS A 42 9.05 11.88 7.66
N GLU A 43 9.94 12.78 8.05
CA GLU A 43 10.64 12.74 9.34
C GLU A 43 9.69 12.94 10.52
N ILE A 44 8.75 13.88 10.42
CA ILE A 44 7.82 14.20 11.51
C ILE A 44 6.93 13.01 11.86
N TRP A 45 6.37 12.30 10.86
CA TRP A 45 5.50 11.16 11.18
C TRP A 45 6.28 9.91 11.57
N LEU A 46 7.50 9.71 11.05
CA LEU A 46 8.38 8.64 11.52
C LEU A 46 8.79 8.84 12.99
N ALA A 47 8.69 10.08 13.51
CA ALA A 47 8.88 10.37 14.91
C ALA A 47 7.67 9.98 15.79
N PHE A 48 6.50 9.66 15.21
CA PHE A 48 5.41 9.08 15.99
C PHE A 48 5.82 7.73 16.56
N GLN A 49 5.62 7.58 17.87
CA GLN A 49 6.00 6.39 18.60
C GLN A 49 5.40 5.14 17.95
N ASP A 50 6.22 4.10 17.81
CA ASP A 50 5.90 2.78 17.24
C ASP A 50 5.55 2.74 15.73
N VAL A 51 5.28 3.88 15.09
CA VAL A 51 4.96 3.94 13.66
C VAL A 51 6.14 3.48 12.80
N ALA A 52 7.34 3.99 13.09
CA ALA A 52 8.56 3.57 12.39
C ALA A 52 8.81 2.06 12.53
N THR A 53 8.70 1.53 13.76
CA THR A 53 8.94 0.11 14.05
C THR A 53 7.93 -0.79 13.33
N LEU A 54 6.63 -0.47 13.40
CA LEU A 54 5.60 -1.26 12.73
C LEU A 54 5.76 -1.23 11.21
N LEU A 55 6.08 -0.06 10.65
CA LEU A 55 6.36 0.04 9.22
C LEU A 55 7.58 -0.79 8.83
N THR A 56 8.70 -0.70 9.55
CA THR A 56 9.90 -1.49 9.26
C THR A 56 9.60 -2.99 9.29
N ASN A 57 8.84 -3.47 10.30
CA ASN A 57 8.44 -4.86 10.39
C ASN A 57 7.57 -5.29 9.20
N LEU A 58 6.64 -4.43 8.78
CA LEU A 58 5.76 -4.68 7.65
C LEU A 58 6.54 -4.73 6.33
N LEU A 59 7.44 -3.79 6.10
CA LEU A 59 8.29 -3.76 4.91
C LEU A 59 9.21 -4.99 4.85
N SER A 60 9.78 -5.40 5.98
CA SER A 60 10.57 -6.63 6.09
C SER A 60 9.77 -7.90 5.73
N GLN A 61 8.47 -7.94 6.07
CA GLN A 61 7.59 -9.03 5.62
C GLN A 61 7.41 -9.02 4.09
N LEU A 62 7.20 -7.86 3.47
CA LEU A 62 7.12 -7.75 2.00
C LEU A 62 8.40 -8.23 1.32
N GLU A 63 9.56 -7.81 1.85
CA GLU A 63 10.87 -8.26 1.37
C GLU A 63 11.02 -9.78 1.49
N THR A 64 10.60 -10.35 2.62
CA THR A 64 10.60 -11.80 2.83
C THR A 64 9.73 -12.52 1.80
N PHE A 65 8.55 -11.98 1.46
CA PHE A 65 7.67 -12.57 0.44
C PHE A 65 8.32 -12.55 -0.95
N MET A 66 9.03 -11.48 -1.29
CA MET A 66 9.75 -11.36 -2.55
C MET A 66 10.94 -12.33 -2.61
N PHE A 67 11.75 -12.36 -1.55
CA PHE A 67 12.94 -13.22 -1.48
C PHE A 67 12.56 -14.71 -1.49
N ALA A 68 11.62 -15.11 -0.64
CA ALA A 68 11.18 -16.50 -0.54
C ALA A 68 10.22 -16.93 -1.68
N ARG A 69 9.79 -15.99 -2.55
CA ARG A 69 8.75 -16.17 -3.57
C ARG A 69 7.45 -16.76 -3.01
N LYS A 70 7.12 -16.44 -1.75
CA LYS A 70 5.93 -16.90 -1.03
C LYS A 70 4.97 -15.73 -0.81
N CYS A 71 4.52 -15.14 -1.91
CA CYS A 71 3.54 -14.05 -1.85
C CYS A 71 2.21 -14.57 -1.29
N PRO A 72 1.68 -14.00 -0.19
CA PRO A 72 0.43 -14.46 0.41
C PRO A 72 -0.82 -13.95 -0.33
N PHE A 73 -0.65 -13.10 -1.33
CA PHE A 73 -1.75 -12.51 -2.11
C PHE A 73 -1.93 -13.25 -3.45
N PRO A 74 -3.12 -13.18 -4.08
CA PRO A 74 -3.24 -13.52 -5.49
C PRO A 74 -2.21 -12.76 -6.32
N HIS A 75 -1.43 -13.47 -7.12
CA HIS A 75 -0.29 -12.89 -7.83
C HIS A 75 0.00 -13.65 -9.13
N VAL A 76 0.83 -13.04 -9.98
CA VAL A 76 1.46 -13.72 -11.12
C VAL A 76 2.97 -13.61 -10.99
N VAL A 77 3.69 -14.61 -11.50
CA VAL A 77 5.15 -14.58 -11.61
C VAL A 77 5.54 -14.55 -13.08
N ARG A 78 6.32 -13.55 -13.48
CA ARG A 78 6.81 -13.42 -14.87
C ARG A 78 8.25 -12.92 -14.87
N ALA A 79 9.11 -13.62 -15.61
CA ALA A 79 10.55 -13.34 -15.64
C ALA A 79 11.18 -13.23 -14.24
N GLY A 80 10.73 -14.08 -13.30
CA GLY A 80 11.21 -14.09 -11.92
C GLY A 80 10.68 -12.96 -11.02
N ALA A 81 9.92 -12.01 -11.56
CA ALA A 81 9.29 -10.94 -10.79
C ALA A 81 7.86 -11.31 -10.37
N VAL A 82 7.49 -10.95 -9.14
CA VAL A 82 6.15 -11.12 -8.58
C VAL A 82 5.33 -9.86 -8.86
N PHE A 83 4.11 -10.05 -9.35
CA PHE A 83 3.16 -8.98 -9.57
C PHE A 83 1.83 -9.29 -8.87
N ILE A 84 1.25 -8.29 -8.22
CA ILE A 84 -0.09 -8.38 -7.63
C ILE A 84 -1.06 -7.52 -8.43
N PRO A 85 -2.32 -7.92 -8.59
CA PRO A 85 -3.32 -7.09 -9.24
C PRO A 85 -3.66 -5.89 -8.36
N ILE A 86 -3.98 -4.76 -8.98
CA ILE A 86 -4.32 -3.52 -8.27
C ILE A 86 -5.54 -3.70 -7.36
N HIS A 87 -6.43 -4.65 -7.67
CA HIS A 87 -7.49 -5.10 -6.77
C HIS A 87 -6.97 -5.49 -5.38
N VAL A 88 -5.84 -6.21 -5.27
CA VAL A 88 -5.28 -6.57 -3.96
C VAL A 88 -4.92 -5.32 -3.17
N VAL A 89 -4.34 -4.31 -3.82
CA VAL A 89 -4.02 -3.04 -3.15
C VAL A 89 -5.31 -2.33 -2.73
N LYS A 90 -6.27 -2.15 -3.64
CA LYS A 90 -7.48 -1.36 -3.39
C LYS A 90 -8.45 -2.01 -2.41
N GLU A 91 -8.66 -3.32 -2.52
CA GLU A 91 -9.76 -4.00 -1.83
C GLU A 91 -9.30 -4.90 -0.68
N LYS A 92 -8.03 -5.34 -0.66
CA LYS A 92 -7.50 -6.20 0.42
C LYS A 92 -6.55 -5.46 1.34
N LEU A 93 -5.61 -4.71 0.78
CA LEU A 93 -4.65 -3.94 1.56
C LEU A 93 -5.25 -2.64 2.05
N PHE A 94 -5.97 -1.88 1.23
CA PHE A 94 -6.44 -0.55 1.60
C PHE A 94 -7.96 -0.40 1.42
N PRO A 95 -8.81 -1.30 1.96
CA PRO A 95 -10.24 -1.32 1.70
C PRO A 95 -11.00 -0.08 2.17
N LYS A 96 -10.41 0.70 3.09
CA LYS A 96 -10.99 1.93 3.62
C LYS A 96 -10.63 3.17 2.78
N LEU A 97 -9.68 3.05 1.85
CA LEU A 97 -9.23 4.17 1.04
C LEU A 97 -10.05 4.26 -0.26
N PRO A 98 -10.45 5.48 -0.69
CA PRO A 98 -10.98 5.67 -2.01
C PRO A 98 -9.99 5.16 -3.08
N GLY A 99 -10.48 4.40 -4.05
CA GLY A 99 -9.64 3.88 -5.14
C GLY A 99 -8.92 4.98 -5.93
N ALA A 100 -9.46 6.20 -5.96
CA ALA A 100 -8.84 7.37 -6.56
C ALA A 100 -7.65 7.92 -5.75
N SER A 101 -7.69 7.86 -4.42
CA SER A 101 -6.54 8.21 -3.56
C SER A 101 -5.35 7.30 -3.84
N ILE A 102 -5.62 6.00 -4.04
CA ILE A 102 -4.60 5.01 -4.41
C ILE A 102 -4.04 5.32 -5.81
N ASP A 103 -4.90 5.63 -6.78
CA ASP A 103 -4.46 6.00 -8.13
C ASP A 103 -3.58 7.25 -8.13
N GLN A 104 -3.92 8.24 -7.30
CA GLN A 104 -3.12 9.45 -7.13
C GLN A 104 -1.72 9.14 -6.59
N VAL A 105 -1.61 8.33 -5.54
CA VAL A 105 -0.29 7.95 -4.99
C VAL A 105 0.54 7.23 -6.04
N LEU A 106 -0.05 6.32 -6.80
CA LEU A 106 0.65 5.63 -7.90
C LEU A 106 1.14 6.61 -8.96
N GLN A 107 0.31 7.59 -9.33
CA GLN A 107 0.68 8.62 -10.32
C GLN A 107 1.81 9.53 -9.80
N GLU A 108 1.72 10.02 -8.57
CA GLU A 108 2.73 10.89 -7.94
C GLU A 108 4.10 10.19 -7.85
N HIS A 109 4.10 8.88 -7.58
CA HIS A 109 5.31 8.06 -7.47
C HIS A 109 5.73 7.41 -8.79
N LYS A 110 5.09 7.79 -9.92
CA LYS A 110 5.38 7.28 -11.27
C LYS A 110 5.37 5.75 -11.34
N VAL A 111 4.44 5.13 -10.61
CA VAL A 111 4.26 3.68 -10.60
C VAL A 111 3.37 3.27 -11.75
N GLU A 112 3.95 2.59 -12.72
CA GLU A 112 3.22 2.08 -13.87
C GLU A 112 2.56 0.72 -13.57
N LEU A 113 1.25 0.67 -13.77
CA LEU A 113 0.51 -0.58 -13.79
C LEU A 113 0.51 -1.17 -15.19
N ARG A 114 0.98 -2.42 -15.33
CA ARG A 114 0.94 -3.11 -16.62
C ARG A 114 -0.40 -3.82 -16.83
N PRO A 115 -0.87 -3.97 -18.07
CA PRO A 115 -1.99 -4.86 -18.36
C PRO A 115 -1.63 -6.33 -18.10
N THR A 116 -2.66 -7.14 -17.92
CA THR A 116 -2.62 -8.61 -17.87
C THR A 116 -2.71 -9.23 -19.25
N THR A 117 -2.06 -10.38 -19.44
CA THR A 117 -2.39 -11.27 -20.56
C THR A 117 -3.68 -12.05 -20.26
N LEU A 118 -4.29 -12.67 -21.27
CA LEU A 118 -5.45 -13.55 -21.08
C LEU A 118 -5.17 -14.73 -20.15
N SER A 119 -3.95 -15.29 -20.21
CA SER A 119 -3.54 -16.39 -19.32
C SER A 119 -3.37 -15.93 -17.88
N GLU A 120 -2.78 -14.74 -17.67
CA GLU A 120 -2.64 -14.12 -16.36
C GLU A 120 -4.03 -13.79 -15.75
N GLU A 121 -4.96 -13.23 -16.54
CA GLU A 121 -6.32 -12.98 -16.06
C GLU A 121 -7.03 -14.25 -15.65
N ARG A 122 -6.95 -15.31 -16.46
CA ARG A 122 -7.56 -16.61 -16.13
C ARG A 122 -7.02 -17.14 -14.79
N HIS A 123 -5.70 -17.14 -14.64
CA HIS A 123 -5.05 -17.58 -13.41
C HIS A 123 -5.49 -16.77 -12.18
N LEU A 124 -5.54 -15.44 -12.30
CA LEU A 124 -5.97 -14.56 -11.21
C LEU A 124 -7.43 -14.78 -10.83
N ARG A 125 -8.31 -15.03 -11.82
CA ARG A 125 -9.73 -15.35 -11.57
C ARG A 125 -9.87 -16.67 -10.81
N ASP A 126 -9.03 -17.66 -11.08
CA ASP A 126 -9.01 -18.92 -10.34
C ASP A 126 -8.54 -18.71 -8.89
N LEU A 127 -7.66 -17.74 -8.64
CA LEU A 127 -7.19 -17.30 -7.31
C LEU A 127 -8.14 -16.30 -6.62
N GLU A 128 -9.44 -16.59 -6.64
CA GLU A 128 -10.48 -15.83 -5.92
C GLU A 128 -10.85 -14.45 -6.50
N LEU A 129 -10.34 -14.06 -7.68
CA LEU A 129 -10.65 -12.75 -8.30
C LEU A 129 -11.67 -12.84 -9.44
N LYS A 130 -12.62 -13.78 -9.36
CA LYS A 130 -13.55 -14.15 -10.44
C LYS A 130 -14.35 -12.96 -11.00
N SER A 131 -14.84 -12.08 -10.13
CA SER A 131 -15.70 -10.93 -10.48
C SER A 131 -14.93 -9.65 -10.85
N CYS A 132 -13.59 -9.66 -10.81
CA CYS A 132 -12.81 -8.46 -11.09
C CYS A 132 -12.90 -8.07 -12.57
N THR A 133 -13.03 -6.76 -12.82
CA THR A 133 -12.87 -6.20 -14.18
C THR A 133 -11.41 -6.27 -14.61
N SER A 134 -11.11 -6.29 -15.92
CA SER A 134 -9.71 -6.27 -16.41
C SER A 134 -8.94 -5.04 -15.91
N ARG A 135 -9.60 -3.91 -15.66
CA ARG A 135 -9.00 -2.73 -15.03
C ARG A 135 -8.49 -3.03 -13.61
N MET A 136 -9.25 -3.80 -12.83
CA MET A 136 -8.89 -4.21 -11.47
C MET A 136 -7.81 -5.31 -11.44
N LEU A 137 -7.57 -5.97 -12.58
CA LEU A 137 -6.53 -6.98 -12.75
C LEU A 137 -5.20 -6.41 -13.25
N LYS A 138 -5.12 -5.10 -13.57
CA LYS A 138 -3.85 -4.44 -13.89
C LYS A 138 -2.81 -4.71 -12.79
N LEU A 139 -1.58 -4.98 -13.19
CA LEU A 139 -0.56 -5.56 -12.34
C LEU A 139 0.45 -4.52 -11.85
N LEU A 140 0.63 -4.50 -10.53
CA LEU A 140 1.68 -3.78 -9.82
C LEU A 140 2.84 -4.73 -9.56
N ALA A 141 4.07 -4.32 -9.84
CA ALA A 141 5.23 -5.10 -9.43
C ALA A 141 5.37 -5.03 -7.90
N LEU A 142 5.41 -6.19 -7.22
CA LEU A 142 5.44 -6.24 -5.76
C LEU A 142 6.64 -5.49 -5.18
N LYS A 143 7.77 -5.46 -5.92
CA LYS A 143 8.99 -4.71 -5.56
C LYS A 143 8.81 -3.20 -5.42
N GLN A 144 7.78 -2.62 -6.05
CA GLN A 144 7.50 -1.19 -5.94
C GLN A 144 6.66 -0.89 -4.70
N LEU A 145 5.98 -1.89 -4.13
CA LEU A 145 5.06 -1.70 -3.03
C LEU A 145 5.75 -1.14 -1.78
N PRO A 146 6.95 -1.60 -1.35
CA PRO A 146 7.65 -1.03 -0.21
C PRO A 146 7.90 0.47 -0.31
N ASP A 147 8.27 0.96 -1.49
CA ASP A 147 8.60 2.37 -1.72
C ASP A 147 7.38 3.27 -1.61
N ILE A 148 6.20 2.79 -2.03
CA ILE A 148 4.96 3.58 -2.05
C ILE A 148 4.04 3.31 -0.85
N TYR A 149 4.28 2.23 -0.10
CA TYR A 149 3.41 1.80 1.00
C TYR A 149 3.09 2.90 2.02
N PRO A 150 4.08 3.67 2.51
CA PRO A 150 3.83 4.68 3.54
C PRO A 150 2.88 5.79 3.06
N PHE A 151 2.84 6.04 1.75
CA PHE A 151 2.10 7.16 1.18
C PHE A 151 0.59 6.90 1.09
N PHE A 152 0.16 5.64 1.01
CA PHE A 152 -1.27 5.30 0.88
C PHE A 152 -2.09 5.73 2.10
N TYR A 153 -1.66 5.41 3.33
CA TYR A 153 -2.39 5.84 4.53
C TYR A 153 -2.18 7.30 4.88
N TRP A 154 -0.97 7.79 4.61
CA TRP A 154 -0.55 9.13 4.96
C TRP A 154 -1.42 10.19 4.28
N HIS A 155 -1.52 10.13 2.94
CA HIS A 155 -2.24 11.16 2.19
C HIS A 155 -3.73 11.20 2.52
N ASP A 156 -4.34 10.04 2.71
CA ASP A 156 -5.78 9.96 2.93
C ASP A 156 -6.18 10.36 4.35
N SER A 157 -5.50 9.84 5.37
CA SER A 157 -5.85 10.09 6.79
C SER A 157 -5.82 11.59 7.12
N ILE A 158 -4.90 12.33 6.51
CA ILE A 158 -4.74 13.76 6.80
C ILE A 158 -5.67 14.60 5.98
N ARG A 159 -5.87 14.25 4.70
CA ARG A 159 -6.88 14.92 3.88
C ARG A 159 -8.24 14.83 4.55
N GLN A 160 -8.59 13.64 5.06
CA GLN A 160 -9.82 13.45 5.84
C GLN A 160 -9.88 14.35 7.09
N GLN A 161 -8.75 14.53 7.79
CA GLN A 161 -8.71 15.34 9.01
C GLN A 161 -8.71 16.86 8.75
N LEU A 162 -8.17 17.30 7.61
CA LEU A 162 -8.05 18.73 7.26
C LEU A 162 -9.28 19.29 6.53
N GLY A 163 -10.17 18.44 6.01
CA GLY A 163 -11.37 18.85 5.27
C GLY A 163 -11.09 19.07 3.80
#